data_AF-A0A5Q0BES2-F1
#
_entry.id   AF-A0A5Q0BES2-F1
#
_cell.length_a   1.000
_cell.length_b   1.000
_cell.length_c   1.000
_cell.angle_alpha   90.00
_cell.angle_beta   90.00
_cell.angle_gamma   90.00
#
_symmetry.space_group_name_H-M   'P 1'
#
loop_
_entity.id
_entity.type
_entity.pdbx_description
1 polymer ?
#
loop_
_entity_poly.entity_id
_entity_poly.type
_entity_poly.pdbx_seq_one_letter_code
_entity_poly.pdbx_strand_id
1 'polypeptide(L)'
;MSANGENNSYTKQWLTEKYGALLTMDNLAEVLHRKIGGLRFTLRNPTAELTQKLAPGLITIGRRKSYRVDVIAALIDQVDYPATSTEQEPRR
;
A
#
# COMPACT_ATOMS: atom_id res chain seq x y z
N MET A 1 8.61 29.96 7.05
CA MET A 1 8.43 29.18 5.81
C MET A 1 8.15 27.74 6.24
N SER A 2 6.88 27.38 6.43
CA SER A 2 6.49 26.06 6.92
C SER A 2 5.39 25.51 6.01
N ALA A 3 5.74 24.60 5.11
CA ALA A 3 4.80 23.79 4.35
C ALA A 3 5.58 22.67 3.66
N ASN A 4 5.79 21.53 4.33
CA ASN A 4 6.23 20.26 3.71
C ASN A 4 6.01 19.07 4.67
N GLY A 5 4.88 19.02 5.38
CA GLY A 5 4.63 18.00 6.41
C GLY A 5 3.23 17.39 6.48
N GLU A 6 2.26 17.80 5.64
CA GLU A 6 0.84 17.46 5.87
C GLU A 6 0.12 16.80 4.69
N ASN A 7 0.79 16.46 3.59
CA ASN A 7 0.12 15.87 2.42
C ASN A 7 -0.33 14.41 2.63
N ASN A 8 0.18 13.71 3.64
CA ASN A 8 -0.16 12.29 3.91
C ASN A 8 -1.55 12.11 4.59
N SER A 9 -2.15 13.18 5.14
CA SER A 9 -3.42 13.05 5.85
C SER A 9 -4.60 12.91 4.90
N TYR A 10 -4.64 13.67 3.80
CA TYR A 10 -5.81 13.75 2.92
C TYR A 10 -6.04 12.49 2.09
N THR A 11 -5.03 12.00 1.36
CA THR A 11 -5.13 10.78 0.54
C THR A 11 -5.48 9.56 1.39
N LYS A 12 -4.82 9.42 2.55
CA LYS A 12 -5.09 8.35 3.52
C LYS A 12 -6.50 8.43 4.08
N GLN A 13 -6.95 9.61 4.49
CA GLN A 13 -8.29 9.82 5.04
C GLN A 13 -9.36 9.47 4.01
N TRP A 14 -9.21 9.97 2.77
CA TRP A 14 -10.13 9.66 1.67
C TRP A 14 -10.22 8.16 1.37
N LEU A 15 -9.07 7.47 1.29
CA LEU A 15 -9.02 6.03 1.08
C LEU A 15 -9.67 5.25 2.24
N THR A 16 -9.43 5.70 3.47
CA THR A 16 -9.99 5.07 4.68
C THR A 16 -11.51 5.23 4.74
N GLU A 17 -12.03 6.41 4.41
CA GLU A 17 -13.47 6.70 4.38
C GLU A 17 -14.17 5.91 3.27
N LYS A 18 -13.54 5.77 2.08
CA LYS A 18 -14.14 5.07 0.94
C LYS A 18 -14.06 3.55 1.05
N TYR A 19 -12.95 3.00 1.54
CA TYR A 19 -12.67 1.55 1.47
C TYR A 19 -12.42 0.88 2.83
N GLY A 20 -12.32 1.65 3.92
CA GLY A 20 -11.90 1.16 5.23
C GLY A 20 -10.38 1.06 5.36
N ALA A 21 -9.89 0.48 6.47
CA ALA A 21 -8.44 0.44 6.77
C ALA A 21 -7.62 -0.49 5.84
N LEU A 22 -8.28 -1.42 5.15
CA LEU A 22 -7.66 -2.43 4.29
C LEU A 22 -8.31 -2.46 2.92
N LEU A 23 -7.50 -2.29 1.88
CA LEU A 23 -7.90 -2.39 0.48
C LEU A 23 -7.78 -3.84 0.00
N THR A 24 -8.84 -4.36 -0.61
CA THR A 24 -8.78 -5.62 -1.36
C THR A 24 -8.05 -5.41 -2.68
N MET A 25 -7.71 -6.50 -3.37
CA MET A 25 -7.13 -6.45 -4.71
C MET A 25 -8.02 -5.68 -5.71
N ASP A 26 -9.34 -5.83 -5.62
CA ASP A 26 -10.30 -5.13 -6.48
C ASP A 26 -10.29 -3.63 -6.21
N ASN A 27 -10.31 -3.22 -4.93
CA ASN A 27 -10.25 -1.80 -4.55
C ASN A 27 -8.89 -1.18 -4.94
N LEU A 28 -7.79 -1.93 -4.76
CA LEU A 28 -6.47 -1.48 -5.18
C LEU A 28 -6.39 -1.26 -6.69
N ALA A 29 -7.02 -2.13 -7.48
CA ALA A 29 -7.09 -2.00 -8.92
C ALA A 29 -7.88 -0.73 -9.34
N GLU A 30 -8.99 -0.44 -8.65
CA GLU A 30 -9.77 0.79 -8.84
C GLU A 30 -8.93 2.03 -8.51
N VAL A 31 -8.28 2.06 -7.35
CA VAL A 31 -7.45 3.18 -6.89
C VAL A 31 -6.27 3.45 -7.84
N LEU A 32 -5.62 2.41 -8.33
CA LEU A 32 -4.49 2.54 -9.28
C LEU A 32 -4.95 2.71 -10.74
N HIS A 33 -6.26 2.79 -10.99
CA HIS A 33 -6.86 2.82 -12.34
C HIS A 33 -6.31 1.73 -13.27
N ARG A 34 -6.02 0.54 -12.73
CA ARG A 34 -5.45 -0.59 -13.47
C ARG A 34 -6.43 -1.73 -13.58
N LYS A 35 -6.36 -2.48 -14.68
CA LYS A 35 -7.10 -3.75 -14.79
C LYS A 35 -6.58 -4.76 -13.78
N ILE A 36 -7.50 -5.40 -13.06
CA ILE A 36 -7.17 -6.36 -12.00
C ILE A 36 -6.29 -7.53 -12.48
N GLY A 37 -6.48 -8.02 -13.71
CA GLY A 37 -5.67 -9.10 -14.27
C GLY A 37 -4.22 -8.71 -14.46
N GLY A 38 -3.98 -7.51 -15.02
CA GLY A 38 -2.63 -6.96 -15.19
C GLY A 38 -1.97 -6.63 -13.85
N LEU A 39 -2.75 -6.16 -12.88
CA LEU A 39 -2.28 -5.93 -11.52
C LEU A 39 -1.84 -7.24 -10.85
N ARG A 40 -2.65 -8.31 -10.91
CA ARG A 40 -2.26 -9.63 -10.38
C ARG A 40 -1.01 -10.17 -11.04
N PHE A 41 -0.88 -10.02 -12.36
CA PHE A 41 0.33 -10.45 -13.08
C PHE A 41 1.57 -9.69 -12.60
N THR A 42 1.48 -8.37 -12.47
CA THR A 42 2.56 -7.53 -11.95
C THR A 42 2.95 -7.94 -10.53
N LEU A 43 1.96 -8.11 -9.64
CA LEU A 43 2.16 -8.48 -8.24
C LEU A 43 2.62 -9.92 -8.02
N ARG A 44 2.56 -10.76 -9.05
CA ARG A 44 3.16 -12.09 -9.04
C ARG A 44 4.67 -12.01 -9.23
N ASN A 45 5.17 -10.96 -9.87
CA ASN A 45 6.60 -10.76 -10.06
C ASN A 45 7.20 -10.01 -8.86
N PRO A 46 8.06 -10.65 -8.04
CA PRO A 46 8.70 -9.99 -6.90
C PRO A 46 9.73 -8.92 -7.31
N THR A 47 10.23 -8.95 -8.54
CA THR A 47 11.20 -7.94 -9.02
C THR A 47 10.54 -6.68 -9.57
N ALA A 48 9.22 -6.67 -9.72
CA ALA A 48 8.51 -5.48 -10.16
C ALA A 48 8.51 -4.42 -9.05
N GLU A 49 8.86 -3.18 -9.39
CA GLU A 49 8.92 -2.06 -8.43
C GLU A 49 7.61 -1.89 -7.65
N LEU A 50 6.47 -2.02 -8.34
CA LEU A 50 5.15 -1.93 -7.71
C LEU A 50 4.96 -2.99 -6.62
N THR A 51 5.44 -4.22 -6.84
CA THR A 51 5.37 -5.30 -5.86
C THR A 51 6.23 -4.99 -4.64
N GLN A 52 7.43 -4.45 -4.84
CA GLN A 52 8.34 -4.08 -3.75
C GLN A 52 7.77 -2.94 -2.90
N LYS A 53 7.21 -1.91 -3.53
CA LYS A 53 6.58 -0.79 -2.82
C LYS A 53 5.33 -1.21 -2.03
N LEU A 54 4.60 -2.21 -2.50
CA LEU A 54 3.39 -2.73 -1.84
C LEU A 54 3.67 -3.81 -0.80
N ALA A 55 4.83 -4.46 -0.86
CA ALA A 55 5.23 -5.51 0.08
C ALA A 55 5.09 -5.12 1.57
N PRO A 56 5.55 -3.94 2.05
CA PRO A 56 5.43 -3.59 3.47
C PRO A 56 3.99 -3.45 3.96
N GLY A 57 3.04 -3.14 3.07
CA GLY A 57 1.62 -2.99 3.40
C GLY A 57 0.78 -4.24 3.17
N LEU A 58 1.39 -5.33 2.67
CA LEU A 58 0.69 -6.55 2.30
C LEU A 58 0.31 -7.36 3.55
N ILE A 59 -1.00 -7.54 3.75
CA ILE A 59 -1.55 -8.41 4.79
C ILE A 59 -2.24 -9.59 4.11
N THR A 60 -1.85 -10.80 4.48
CA THR A 60 -2.51 -12.01 4.00
C THR A 60 -3.47 -12.54 5.06
N ILE A 61 -4.77 -12.47 4.78
CA ILE A 61 -5.83 -12.99 5.65
C ILE A 61 -6.38 -14.25 4.98
N GLY A 62 -5.96 -15.42 5.48
CA GLY A 62 -6.27 -16.71 4.85
C GLY A 62 -5.69 -16.79 3.43
N ARG A 63 -6.57 -16.86 2.42
CA ARG A 63 -6.18 -16.89 0.99
C ARG A 63 -6.28 -15.51 0.31
N ARG A 64 -6.72 -14.49 1.04
CA ARG A 64 -6.97 -13.14 0.50
C ARG A 64 -5.80 -12.24 0.83
N LYS A 65 -5.33 -11.51 -0.19
CA LYS A 65 -4.36 -10.43 -0.04
C LYS A 65 -5.11 -9.13 0.15
N SER A 66 -4.79 -8.43 1.23
CA SER A 66 -5.27 -7.10 1.56
C SER A 66 -4.08 -6.16 1.70
N TYR A 67 -4.30 -4.88 1.45
CA TYR A 67 -3.26 -3.86 1.46
C TYR A 67 -3.65 -2.76 2.44
N ARG A 68 -2.72 -2.35 3.30
CA ARG A 68 -2.99 -1.26 4.23
C ARG A 68 -3.10 0.07 3.50
N VAL A 69 -4.10 0.86 3.87
CA VAL A 69 -4.36 2.17 3.24
C VAL A 69 -3.21 3.16 3.43
N ASP A 70 -2.51 3.12 4.56
CA ASP A 70 -1.34 3.98 4.82
C ASP A 70 -0.23 3.81 3.77
N VAL A 71 0.09 2.57 3.41
CA VAL A 71 1.09 2.25 2.39
C VAL A 71 0.61 2.65 0.99
N ILE A 72 -0.67 2.46 0.68
CA ILE A 72 -1.23 2.86 -0.61
C ILE A 72 -1.26 4.38 -0.77
N ALA A 73 -1.65 5.12 0.28
CA ALA A 73 -1.64 6.57 0.29
C ALA A 73 -0.23 7.11 0.01
N ALA A 74 0.78 6.59 0.74
CA ALA A 74 2.17 6.95 0.52
C ALA A 74 2.66 6.65 -0.90
N LEU A 75 2.24 5.51 -1.47
CA LEU A 75 2.57 5.15 -2.85
C LEU A 75 1.98 6.14 -3.87
N ILE A 76 0.75 6.60 -3.66
CA ILE A 76 0.09 7.57 -4.53
C ILE A 76 0.74 8.94 -4.41
N ASP A 77 1.04 9.36 -3.18
CA ASP A 77 1.69 10.63 -2.88
C ASP A 77 3.18 10.64 -3.30
N GLN A 78 3.68 9.51 -3.84
CA GLN A 78 5.09 9.29 -4.22
C GLN A 78 6.07 9.57 -3.08
N VAL A 79 5.61 9.43 -1.83
CA VAL A 79 6.44 9.58 -0.65
C VAL A 79 7.10 8.23 -0.40
N ASP A 80 8.42 8.16 -0.57
CA ASP A 80 9.19 7.00 -0.13
C ASP A 80 9.09 6.90 1.40
N TYR A 81 8.35 5.90 1.88
CA TYR A 81 8.44 5.52 3.28
C TYR A 81 9.81 4.87 3.48
N PRO A 82 10.64 5.33 4.43
CA PRO A 82 11.77 4.51 4.85
C PRO A 82 11.18 3.18 5.31
N ALA A 83 11.71 2.07 4.78
CA ALA A 83 11.33 0.72 5.18
C ALA A 83 11.19 0.75 6.69
N THR A 84 9.95 0.66 7.19
CA THR A 84 9.70 0.73 8.63
C THR A 84 10.60 -0.33 9.22
N SER A 85 11.59 0.12 9.98
CA SER A 85 12.46 -0.72 10.80
C SER A 85 11.54 -1.74 11.42
N THR A 86 11.62 -2.95 10.87
CA THR A 86 10.93 -4.08 11.42
C THR A 86 11.71 -4.37 12.68
N GLU A 87 11.31 -3.66 13.73
CA GLU A 87 11.49 -4.05 15.11
C GLU A 87 10.66 -5.34 15.29
N GLN A 88 11.12 -6.41 14.65
CA GLN A 88 10.89 -7.76 15.10
C GLN A 88 12.24 -8.23 15.61
N GLU A 89 12.42 -7.93 16.91
CA GLU A 89 13.22 -8.69 17.86
C GLU A 89 13.51 -10.11 17.35
N PRO A 90 14.78 -10.55 17.27
CA PRO A 90 15.07 -11.95 17.03
C PRO A 90 14.50 -12.75 18.20
N ARG A 91 13.41 -13.48 17.98
CA ARG A 91 13.05 -14.60 18.86
C ARG A 91 14.14 -15.66 18.74
N ARG A 92 15.15 -15.53 19.60
CA ARG A 92 15.96 -16.66 20.06
C ARG A 92 15.14 -17.52 21.02
#